data_AF-A0A9X2SPA1-F1
#
_entry.id   AF-A0A9X2SPA1-F1
#
_cell.length_a   1.000
_cell.length_b   1.000
_cell.length_c   1.000
_cell.angle_alpha   90.00
_cell.angle_beta   90.00
_cell.angle_gamma   90.00
#
_symmetry.space_group_name_H-M   'P 1'
#
loop_
_entity.id
_entity.type
_entity.pdbx_description
1 polymer ?
#
loop_
_entity_poly.entity_id
_entity_poly.type
_entity_poly.pdbx_seq_one_letter_code
_entity_poly.pdbx_strand_id
1 'polypeptide(L)'
;MPRSSSPDPAPISPALLRDRRIGTRDRGTVLVVGGARTVPGAPALSGTAALRAGAGTLQLAVSERHAVALGVSVPESSVFGLPETPSGAIAGDAVDRLGSPRTPGWCWTRSRSAR
;
A
#
# COMPACT_ATOMS: atom_id res chain seq x y z
N MET A 1 -25.72 -12.43 -4.54
CA MET A 1 -25.39 -10.99 -4.41
C MET A 1 -26.46 -10.18 -5.10
N PRO A 2 -27.07 -9.17 -4.45
CA PRO A 2 -28.04 -8.33 -5.12
C PRO A 2 -27.31 -7.51 -6.18
N ARG A 3 -27.78 -7.56 -7.43
CA ARG A 3 -27.27 -6.70 -8.50
C ARG A 3 -27.82 -5.30 -8.23
N SER A 4 -26.96 -4.33 -7.97
CA SER A 4 -27.36 -2.93 -7.86
C SER A 4 -28.07 -2.53 -9.14
N SER A 5 -29.30 -1.99 -9.02
CA SER A 5 -29.99 -1.32 -10.11
C SER A 5 -29.03 -0.33 -10.76
N SER A 6 -28.88 -0.40 -12.09
CA SER A 6 -28.02 0.56 -12.78
C SER A 6 -28.54 1.97 -12.48
N PRO A 7 -27.69 2.90 -12.00
CA PRO A 7 -28.12 4.27 -11.77
C PRO A 7 -28.62 4.89 -13.09
N ASP A 8 -29.58 5.81 -12.97
CA ASP A 8 -30.10 6.58 -14.10
C ASP A 8 -28.91 7.28 -14.80
N PRO A 9 -28.72 7.10 -16.12
CA PRO A 9 -27.52 7.56 -16.80
C PRO A 9 -27.42 9.09 -16.78
N ALA A 10 -26.64 9.61 -15.84
CA ALA A 10 -26.26 11.01 -15.79
C ALA A 10 -24.94 11.23 -16.55
N PRO A 11 -24.79 12.36 -17.26
CA PRO A 11 -23.53 12.70 -17.91
C PRO A 11 -22.40 12.82 -16.89
N ILE A 12 -21.27 12.17 -17.17
CA ILE A 12 -20.06 12.24 -16.32
C ILE A 12 -19.44 13.61 -16.49
N SER A 13 -19.78 14.52 -15.58
CA SER A 13 -19.21 15.87 -15.51
C SER A 13 -18.19 15.99 -14.38
N PRO A 14 -17.21 16.92 -14.48
CA PRO A 14 -16.31 17.21 -13.37
C PRO A 14 -17.03 17.63 -12.08
N ALA A 15 -18.21 18.26 -12.19
CA ALA A 15 -19.04 18.62 -11.04
C ALA A 15 -19.58 17.38 -10.32
N LEU A 16 -20.07 16.39 -11.07
CA LEU A 16 -20.55 15.11 -10.53
C LEU A 16 -19.45 14.32 -9.84
N LEU A 17 -18.23 14.30 -10.39
CA LEU A 17 -17.08 13.63 -9.76
C LEU A 17 -16.63 14.31 -8.46
N ARG A 18 -16.77 15.64 -8.35
CA ARG A 18 -16.46 16.38 -7.11
C ARG A 18 -17.45 16.09 -6.00
N ASP A 19 -18.72 15.89 -6.35
CA ASP A 19 -19.79 15.52 -5.41
C ASP A 19 -19.66 14.06 -4.94
N ARG A 20 -19.09 13.18 -5.77
CA ARG A 20 -18.85 11.75 -5.48
C ARG A 20 -17.42 11.46 -5.07
N ARG A 21 -16.87 12.25 -4.16
CA ARG A 21 -15.49 12.07 -3.70
C ARG A 21 -15.36 10.86 -2.78
N ILE A 22 -14.72 9.80 -3.27
CA ILE A 22 -14.32 8.64 -2.45
C ILE A 22 -12.99 8.94 -1.75
N GLY A 23 -12.94 8.74 -0.43
CA GLY A 23 -11.72 8.92 0.35
C GLY A 23 -10.66 7.89 -0.02
N THR A 24 -9.39 8.19 0.25
CA THR A 24 -8.31 7.20 0.06
C THR A 24 -8.57 5.91 0.84
N ARG A 25 -9.11 6.00 2.06
CA ARG A 25 -9.42 4.81 2.87
C ARG A 25 -10.54 3.96 2.28
N ASP A 26 -11.48 4.58 1.58
CA ASP A 26 -12.59 3.87 0.92
C ASP A 26 -12.11 3.13 -0.33
N ARG A 27 -10.95 3.53 -0.89
CA ARG A 27 -10.28 2.85 -2.00
C ARG A 27 -9.39 1.67 -1.57
N GLY A 28 -9.34 1.38 -0.26
CA GLY A 28 -8.59 0.25 0.29
C GLY A 28 -7.09 0.50 0.44
N THR A 29 -6.47 -0.38 1.24
CA THR A 29 -5.03 -0.38 1.54
C THR A 29 -4.40 -1.64 1.01
N VAL A 30 -3.26 -1.51 0.33
CA VAL A 30 -2.48 -2.63 -0.20
C VAL A 30 -1.13 -2.67 0.51
N LEU A 31 -0.78 -3.86 1.02
CA LEU A 31 0.56 -4.20 1.50
C LEU A 31 1.20 -5.18 0.54
N VAL A 32 2.35 -4.81 -0.01
CA VAL A 32 3.20 -5.71 -0.79
C VAL A 32 4.37 -6.13 0.10
N VAL A 33 4.49 -7.44 0.34
CA VAL A 33 5.64 -8.01 1.03
C VAL A 33 6.49 -8.75 0.02
N GLY A 34 7.76 -8.38 -0.09
CA GLY A 34 8.65 -9.08 -1.02
C GLY A 34 9.89 -8.29 -1.37
N GLY A 35 10.64 -8.82 -2.33
CA GLY A 35 11.98 -8.35 -2.62
C GLY A 35 13.03 -9.23 -1.97
N ALA A 36 14.09 -9.45 -2.73
CA ALA A 36 15.27 -10.17 -2.31
C ALA A 36 16.48 -9.46 -2.93
N ARG A 37 17.69 -9.85 -2.52
CA ARG A 37 18.93 -9.23 -2.97
C ARG A 37 19.05 -9.09 -4.49
N THR A 38 18.51 -10.03 -5.24
CA THR A 38 18.56 -10.07 -6.71
C THR A 38 17.26 -9.62 -7.37
N VAL A 39 16.20 -9.36 -6.60
CA VAL A 39 14.85 -9.06 -7.14
C VAL A 39 14.21 -7.84 -6.46
N PRO A 40 14.84 -6.64 -6.49
CA PRO A 40 14.24 -5.44 -5.90
C PRO A 40 13.05 -4.89 -6.70
N GLY A 41 12.94 -5.20 -8.00
CA GLY A 41 11.89 -4.65 -8.87
C GLY A 41 10.50 -5.24 -8.62
N ALA A 42 10.39 -6.44 -8.07
CA ALA A 42 9.12 -7.11 -7.83
C ALA A 42 8.16 -6.31 -6.93
N PRO A 43 8.59 -5.81 -5.75
CA PRO A 43 7.72 -4.98 -4.92
C PRO A 43 7.38 -3.63 -5.55
N ALA A 44 8.31 -3.03 -6.32
CA ALA A 44 8.06 -1.76 -7.01
C ALA A 44 6.93 -1.91 -8.05
N LEU A 45 7.07 -2.89 -8.95
CA LEU A 45 6.08 -3.15 -10.01
C LEU A 45 4.71 -3.50 -9.43
N SER A 46 4.68 -4.35 -8.40
CA SER A 46 3.44 -4.73 -7.73
C SER A 46 2.77 -3.54 -7.06
N GLY A 47 3.55 -2.68 -6.39
CA GLY A 47 3.05 -1.47 -5.77
C GLY A 47 2.50 -0.47 -6.77
N THR A 48 3.24 -0.18 -7.85
CA THR A 48 2.76 0.69 -8.92
C THR A 48 1.49 0.14 -9.57
N ALA A 49 1.42 -1.18 -9.81
CA ALA A 49 0.22 -1.82 -10.33
C ALA A 49 -0.98 -1.65 -9.39
N ALA A 50 -0.78 -1.78 -8.08
CA ALA A 50 -1.83 -1.55 -7.09
C ALA A 50 -2.35 -0.10 -7.12
N LEU A 51 -1.45 0.88 -7.20
CA LEU A 51 -1.83 2.30 -7.35
C LEU A 51 -2.60 2.55 -8.64
N ARG A 52 -2.19 1.91 -9.75
CA ARG A 52 -2.90 1.99 -11.04
C ARG A 52 -4.28 1.33 -11.00
N ALA A 53 -4.44 0.27 -10.22
CA ALA A 53 -5.73 -0.36 -9.97
C ALA A 53 -6.64 0.48 -9.06
N GLY A 54 -6.14 1.58 -8.50
CA GLY A 54 -6.90 2.53 -7.69
C GLY A 54 -6.73 2.38 -6.19
N ALA A 55 -5.70 1.64 -5.72
CA ALA A 55 -5.42 1.54 -4.28
C ALA A 55 -5.31 2.93 -3.65
N GLY A 56 -5.96 3.11 -2.50
CA GLY A 56 -5.91 4.36 -1.78
C GLY A 56 -4.59 4.59 -1.08
N THR A 57 -4.08 3.54 -0.42
CA THR A 57 -2.82 3.56 0.32
C THR A 57 -1.97 2.36 -0.09
N LEU A 58 -0.67 2.60 -0.31
CA LEU A 58 0.31 1.57 -0.62
C LEU A 58 1.39 1.47 0.47
N GLN A 59 1.66 0.25 0.89
CA GLN A 59 2.73 -0.12 1.81
C GLN A 59 3.64 -1.15 1.14
N LEU A 60 4.95 -0.94 1.22
CA LEU A 60 5.96 -1.87 0.73
C LEU A 60 6.78 -2.37 1.91
N ALA A 61 6.69 -3.65 2.22
CA ALA A 61 7.56 -4.30 3.19
C ALA A 61 8.61 -5.12 2.44
N VAL A 62 9.84 -4.64 2.47
CA VAL A 62 10.91 -5.07 1.57
C VAL A 62 12.17 -5.34 2.35
N SER A 63 13.10 -6.06 1.74
CA SER A 63 14.41 -6.28 2.35
C SER A 63 15.09 -4.93 2.65
N GLU A 64 15.65 -4.78 3.86
CA GLU A 64 16.18 -3.52 4.41
C GLU A 64 17.09 -2.78 3.44
N ARG A 65 17.96 -3.50 2.73
CA ARG A 65 18.91 -2.91 1.77
C ARG A 65 18.22 -2.17 0.61
N HIS A 66 16.97 -2.48 0.32
CA HIS A 66 16.20 -1.92 -0.79
C HIS A 66 15.21 -0.83 -0.36
N ALA A 67 14.99 -0.64 0.94
CA ALA A 67 13.97 0.27 1.45
C ALA A 67 14.15 1.70 0.95
N VAL A 68 15.37 2.25 1.00
CA VAL A 68 15.67 3.61 0.55
C VAL A 68 15.47 3.75 -0.96
N ALA A 69 16.07 2.86 -1.75
CA ALA A 69 15.96 2.91 -3.21
C ALA A 69 14.49 2.80 -3.66
N LEU A 70 13.71 1.94 -3.00
CA LEU A 70 12.30 1.78 -3.31
C LEU A 70 11.46 2.98 -2.88
N GLY A 71 11.77 3.60 -1.73
CA GLY A 71 11.11 4.84 -1.28
C GLY A 71 11.34 6.01 -2.24
N VAL A 72 12.49 6.07 -2.90
CA VAL A 72 12.74 7.06 -3.96
C VAL A 72 11.96 6.72 -5.23
N SER A 73 11.90 5.43 -5.60
CA SER A 73 11.26 5.00 -6.86
C SER A 73 9.73 5.01 -6.83
N VAL A 74 9.13 4.80 -5.65
CA VAL A 74 7.68 4.77 -5.44
C VAL A 74 7.35 5.73 -4.29
N PRO A 75 7.42 7.05 -4.52
CA PRO A 75 7.29 8.06 -3.48
C PRO A 75 5.90 8.11 -2.83
N GLU A 76 4.88 7.55 -3.48
CA GLU A 76 3.51 7.43 -2.93
C GLU A 76 3.36 6.28 -1.93
N SER A 77 4.39 5.45 -1.75
CA SER A 77 4.37 4.30 -0.84
C SER A 77 5.01 4.59 0.51
N SER A 78 4.48 3.96 1.56
CA SER A 78 5.22 3.81 2.82
C SER A 78 6.11 2.57 2.73
N VAL A 79 7.42 2.75 2.83
CA VAL A 79 8.39 1.65 2.69
C VAL A 79 8.95 1.24 4.05
N PHE A 80 8.93 -0.06 4.32
CA PHE A 80 9.40 -0.69 5.54
C PHE A 80 10.53 -1.65 5.22
N GLY A 81 11.68 -1.42 5.84
CA GLY A 81 12.81 -2.33 5.80
C GLY A 81 12.62 -3.51 6.75
N LEU A 82 12.78 -4.72 6.20
CA LEU A 82 12.69 -5.98 6.92
C LEU A 82 14.08 -6.63 7.01
N PRO A 83 14.39 -7.28 8.13
CA PRO A 83 15.65 -8.00 8.31
C PRO A 83 15.80 -9.08 7.25
N GLU A 84 17.04 -9.37 6.89
CA GLU A 84 17.40 -10.27 5.80
C GLU A 84 18.15 -11.50 6.31
N THR A 85 17.97 -12.61 5.62
CA THR A 85 18.84 -13.78 5.75
C THR A 85 20.21 -13.51 5.10
N PRO A 86 21.25 -14.31 5.43
CA PRO A 86 22.54 -14.22 4.72
C PRO A 86 22.45 -14.47 3.21
N SER A 87 21.44 -15.22 2.75
CA SER A 87 21.19 -15.43 1.33
C SER A 87 20.58 -14.21 0.63
N GLY A 88 20.11 -13.20 1.40
CA GLY A 88 19.50 -11.97 0.91
C GLY A 88 17.99 -12.09 0.66
N ALA A 89 17.33 -13.06 1.29
CA ALA A 89 15.86 -13.12 1.34
C ALA A 89 15.37 -12.41 2.60
N ILE A 90 14.09 -12.06 2.66
CA ILE A 90 13.47 -11.56 3.91
C ILE A 90 13.55 -12.67 4.96
N ALA A 91 14.02 -12.32 6.16
CA ALA A 91 14.16 -13.27 7.27
C ALA A 91 12.78 -13.70 7.79
N GLY A 92 12.65 -14.97 8.22
CA GLY A 92 11.37 -15.52 8.67
C GLY A 92 10.82 -14.87 9.95
N ASP A 93 11.70 -14.32 10.79
CA ASP A 93 11.37 -13.54 11.98
C ASP A 93 10.94 -12.10 11.68
N ALA A 94 11.03 -11.66 10.41
CA ALA A 94 10.57 -10.33 10.00
C ALA A 94 9.06 -10.12 10.20
N VAL A 95 8.29 -11.20 10.34
CA VAL A 95 6.83 -11.16 10.58
C VAL A 95 6.51 -10.36 11.86
N ASP A 96 7.35 -10.45 12.88
CA ASP A 96 7.14 -9.73 14.15
C ASP A 96 7.20 -8.20 13.98
N ARG A 97 7.94 -7.74 12.96
CA ARG A 97 8.00 -6.32 12.59
C ARG A 97 6.75 -5.84 11.84
N LEU A 98 6.00 -6.76 11.23
CA LEU A 98 4.73 -6.47 10.55
C LEU A 98 3.53 -6.59 11.51
N GLY A 99 3.61 -7.49 12.49
CA GLY A 99 2.52 -7.79 13.44
C GLY A 99 2.36 -6.78 14.58
N SER A 100 3.34 -5.90 14.81
CA SER A 100 3.27 -4.85 15.82
C SER A 100 2.77 -3.54 15.22
N PRO A 101 1.77 -2.84 15.81
CA PRO A 101 1.44 -1.46 15.46
C PRO A 101 2.53 -0.44 15.89
N ARG A 102 3.77 -0.90 16.06
CA ARG A 102 4.92 -0.11 16.56
C ARG A 102 5.75 0.47 15.41
N THR A 103 5.10 1.14 14.47
CA THR A 103 5.81 2.17 13.71
C THR A 103 5.70 3.48 14.51
N PRO A 104 6.81 4.03 15.04
CA PRO A 104 6.74 5.30 15.74
C PRO A 104 6.36 6.40 14.75
N GLY A 105 5.21 7.05 14.97
CA GLY A 105 4.93 8.38 14.44
C GLY A 105 3.95 8.54 13.27
N TRP A 106 3.27 7.50 12.76
CA TRP A 106 2.46 7.67 11.54
C TRP A 106 0.95 7.52 11.81
N CYS A 107 0.24 8.65 11.65
CA CYS A 107 -1.16 8.89 12.02
C CYS A 107 -2.21 7.97 11.36
N TRP A 108 -1.84 7.19 10.34
CA TRP A 108 -2.82 6.55 9.46
C TRP A 108 -3.47 5.28 10.02
N THR A 109 -2.79 4.54 10.90
CA THR A 109 -3.28 3.25 11.44
C THR A 109 -4.12 3.40 12.71
N ARG A 110 -4.04 4.54 13.43
CA ARG A 110 -4.70 4.74 14.75
C ARG A 110 -6.09 5.39 14.72
N SER A 111 -6.60 5.90 13.60
CA SER A 111 -7.96 6.46 13.57
C SER A 111 -9.08 5.40 13.48
N ARG A 112 -8.83 4.16 13.94
CA ARG A 112 -9.88 3.13 14.11
C ARG A 112 -10.85 3.41 15.27
N SER A 113 -10.71 4.52 15.99
CA SER A 113 -11.53 4.85 17.15
C SER A 113 -11.81 6.35 17.27
N ALA A 114 -12.74 6.86 16.47
CA ALA A 114 -13.53 8.04 16.82
C ALA A 114 -14.86 7.91 16.07
N ARG A 115 -15.63 6.94 16.54
CA ARG A 115 -17.08 6.96 16.43
C ARG A 115 -17.59 7.53 17.74
#